data_AF-A0AAU0Y519-F1
#
_entry.id   AF-A0AAU0Y519-F1
#
_cell.length_a   1.000
_cell.length_b   1.000
_cell.length_c   1.000
_cell.angle_alpha   90.00
_cell.angle_beta   90.00
_cell.angle_gamma   90.00
#
_symmetry.space_group_name_H-M   'P 1'
#
loop_
_entity.id
_entity.type
_entity.pdbx_description
1 polymer ?
#
loop_
_entity_poly.entity_id
_entity_poly.type
_entity_poly.pdbx_seq_one_letter_code
_entity_poly.pdbx_strand_id
1 'polypeptide(L)'
;MSAEVAWGGTWEHAGCGASGDALWDDEDTAFSDHDCGREGEVTWSAEWHCHGCGAAGDGQFDDDTTPYSHHECADDEDQGVAA
;
A
#
# COMPACT_ATOMS: atom_id res chain seq x y z
N MET A 1 2.75 2.23 -19.97
CA MET A 1 1.66 2.50 -19.00
C MET A 1 2.27 2.14 -17.66
N SER A 2 2.23 3.00 -16.64
CA SER A 2 2.83 2.67 -15.34
C SER A 2 2.26 1.33 -14.88
N ALA A 3 3.13 0.36 -14.62
CA ALA A 3 2.70 -0.96 -14.19
C ALA A 3 1.83 -0.84 -12.93
N GLU A 4 0.75 -1.62 -12.88
CA GLU A 4 -0.21 -1.59 -11.77
C GLU A 4 0.50 -2.00 -10.48
N VAL A 5 0.61 -1.07 -9.54
CA VAL A 5 1.10 -1.32 -8.18
C VAL A 5 -0.11 -1.50 -7.28
N ALA A 6 -0.19 -2.65 -6.61
CA ALA A 6 -1.25 -2.96 -5.66
C ALA A 6 -0.68 -3.00 -4.24
N TRP A 7 -1.41 -2.41 -3.31
CA TRP A 7 -1.14 -2.47 -1.88
C TRP A 7 -2.06 -3.47 -1.18
N GLY A 8 -1.55 -4.07 -0.11
CA GLY A 8 -2.33 -4.85 0.84
C GLY A 8 -1.78 -4.69 2.24
N GLY A 9 -2.65 -4.55 3.22
CA GLY A 9 -2.20 -4.34 4.60
C GLY A 9 -3.21 -4.74 5.64
N THR A 10 -2.73 -4.81 6.86
CA THR A 10 -3.53 -5.02 8.07
C THR A 10 -3.48 -3.78 8.93
N TRP A 11 -4.61 -3.43 9.55
CA TRP A 11 -4.68 -2.33 10.50
C TRP A 11 -5.03 -2.83 11.90
N GLU A 12 -4.61 -2.08 12.92
CA GLU A 12 -4.94 -2.35 14.31
C GLU A 12 -5.23 -1.04 15.07
N HIS A 13 -6.28 -1.02 15.89
CA HIS A 13 -6.58 0.08 16.81
C HIS A 13 -6.18 -0.28 18.24
N ALA A 14 -5.08 0.30 18.74
CA ALA A 14 -4.53 -0.04 20.05
C ALA A 14 -5.50 0.19 21.23
N GLY A 15 -6.43 1.15 21.11
CA GLY A 15 -7.36 1.49 22.20
C GLY A 15 -8.51 0.49 22.40
N CYS A 16 -8.91 -0.25 21.35
CA CYS A 16 -10.01 -1.21 21.41
C CYS A 16 -9.62 -2.63 21.02
N GLY A 17 -8.45 -2.82 20.40
CA GLY A 17 -7.96 -4.08 19.88
C GLY A 17 -8.69 -4.55 18.61
N ALA A 18 -9.43 -3.66 17.93
CA ALA A 18 -10.00 -3.97 16.63
C ALA A 18 -8.89 -4.04 15.58
N SER A 19 -9.07 -4.92 14.62
CA SER A 19 -8.12 -5.12 13.52
C SER A 19 -8.88 -5.50 12.26
N GLY A 20 -8.27 -5.27 11.11
CA GLY A 20 -8.78 -5.71 9.82
C GLY A 20 -7.70 -5.71 8.75
N ASP A 21 -8.09 -6.06 7.53
CA ASP A 21 -7.23 -6.09 6.36
C ASP A 21 -7.94 -5.51 5.15
N ALA A 22 -7.17 -4.95 4.21
CA ALA A 22 -7.69 -4.42 2.95
C ALA A 22 -6.63 -4.47 1.84
N LEU A 23 -7.11 -4.34 0.60
CA LEU A 23 -6.30 -4.13 -0.60
C LEU A 23 -6.75 -2.82 -1.26
N TRP A 24 -5.81 -2.07 -1.82
CA TRP A 24 -6.07 -0.81 -2.54
C TRP A 24 -5.01 -0.56 -3.62
N ASP A 25 -5.31 0.34 -4.56
CA ASP A 25 -4.37 0.72 -5.62
C ASP A 25 -3.32 1.74 -5.11
N ASP A 26 -2.19 1.87 -5.80
CA ASP A 26 -1.22 2.93 -5.47
C ASP A 26 -1.87 4.31 -5.62
N GLU A 27 -1.52 5.25 -4.74
CA GLU A 27 -2.14 6.58 -4.63
C GLU A 27 -3.60 6.60 -4.13
N ASP A 28 -4.21 5.44 -3.86
CA ASP A 28 -5.46 5.39 -3.10
C ASP A 28 -5.22 5.49 -1.60
N THR A 29 -6.22 6.00 -0.89
CA THR A 29 -6.15 6.17 0.57
C THR A 29 -6.63 4.91 1.27
N ALA A 30 -5.85 4.45 2.24
CA ALA A 30 -6.23 3.34 3.10
C ALA A 30 -7.15 3.85 4.22
N PHE A 31 -8.33 3.24 4.33
CA PHE A 31 -9.32 3.59 5.35
C PHE A 31 -9.77 2.33 6.10
N SER A 32 -9.69 2.38 7.43
CA SER A 32 -10.19 1.30 8.28
C SER A 32 -11.71 1.31 8.46
N ASP A 33 -12.36 2.46 8.19
CA ASP A 33 -13.76 2.76 8.51
C ASP A 33 -14.11 2.53 10.01
N HIS A 34 -13.09 2.47 10.88
CA HIS A 34 -13.25 2.08 12.27
C HIS A 34 -13.26 3.29 13.21
N ASP A 35 -14.44 3.69 13.67
CA ASP A 35 -14.61 4.61 14.80
C ASP A 35 -15.24 3.90 16.00
N CYS A 36 -14.49 3.76 17.09
CA CYS A 36 -14.98 3.15 18.34
C CYS A 36 -15.14 4.13 19.50
N GLY A 37 -14.86 5.43 19.26
CA GLY A 37 -14.95 6.49 20.26
C GLY A 37 -13.99 6.34 21.45
N ARG A 38 -12.95 5.49 21.35
CA ARG A 38 -11.88 5.36 22.34
C ARG A 38 -10.64 6.10 21.87
N GLU A 39 -9.81 6.51 22.83
CA GLU A 39 -8.49 7.07 22.54
C GLU A 39 -7.59 5.99 21.93
N GLY A 40 -6.80 6.38 20.92
CA GLY A 40 -5.97 5.49 20.12
C GLY A 40 -6.06 5.89 18.65
N GLU A 41 -4.98 5.64 17.92
CA GLU A 41 -4.93 5.81 16.47
C GLU A 41 -4.93 4.41 15.83
N VAL A 42 -5.55 4.31 14.65
CA VAL A 42 -5.43 3.11 13.82
C VAL A 42 -4.08 3.19 13.09
N THR A 43 -3.30 2.12 13.18
CA THR A 43 -2.03 1.99 12.47
C THR A 43 -2.13 0.87 11.45
N TRP A 44 -1.74 1.16 10.22
CA TRP A 44 -1.62 0.21 9.12
C TRP A 44 -0.20 -0.34 9.02
N SER A 45 -0.08 -1.64 8.82
CA SER A 45 1.13 -2.33 8.33
C SER A 45 0.81 -2.90 6.96
N ALA A 46 1.44 -2.38 5.92
CA ALA A 46 1.08 -2.67 4.54
C ALA A 46 2.30 -3.02 3.69
N GLU A 47 2.05 -3.79 2.65
CA GLU A 47 3.00 -4.21 1.63
C GLU A 47 2.45 -3.82 0.25
N TRP A 48 3.33 -3.45 -0.67
CA TRP A 48 2.97 -3.20 -2.07
C TRP A 48 3.74 -4.11 -3.00
N HIS A 49 3.14 -4.39 -4.16
CA HIS A 49 3.74 -5.18 -5.21
C HIS A 49 3.45 -4.57 -6.59
N CYS A 50 4.51 -4.36 -7.37
CA CYS A 50 4.44 -3.94 -8.76
C CYS A 50 4.24 -5.17 -9.65
N HIS A 51 3.08 -5.25 -10.32
CA HIS A 51 2.77 -6.37 -11.21
C HIS A 51 3.62 -6.42 -12.48
N GLY A 52 4.24 -5.30 -12.87
CA GLY A 52 5.04 -5.20 -14.10
C GLY A 52 6.45 -5.78 -13.95
N CYS A 53 7.18 -5.40 -12.91
CA CYS A 53 8.58 -5.81 -12.71
C CYS A 53 8.79 -6.74 -11.51
N GLY A 54 7.75 -6.98 -10.70
CA GLY A 54 7.84 -7.81 -9.48
C GLY A 54 8.55 -7.13 -8.30
N ALA A 55 8.81 -5.82 -8.39
CA ALA A 55 9.29 -5.07 -7.23
C ALA A 55 8.23 -5.06 -6.13
N ALA A 56 8.67 -5.02 -4.88
CA ALA A 56 7.81 -4.97 -3.72
C ALA A 56 8.46 -4.13 -2.61
N GLY A 57 7.65 -3.68 -1.67
CA GLY A 57 8.10 -2.98 -0.47
C GLY A 57 7.01 -2.97 0.59
N ASP A 58 7.35 -2.43 1.75
CA ASP A 58 6.46 -2.34 2.91
C ASP A 58 6.43 -0.92 3.49
N GLY A 59 5.41 -0.64 4.28
CA GLY A 59 5.22 0.64 4.94
C GLY A 59 4.30 0.55 6.14
N GLN A 60 4.52 1.43 7.11
CA GLN A 60 3.64 1.63 8.25
C GLN A 60 3.19 3.09 8.27
N PHE A 61 1.88 3.32 8.43
CA PHE A 61 1.29 4.65 8.41
C PHE A 61 -0.02 4.69 9.20
N ASP A 62 -0.47 5.90 9.53
CA ASP A 62 -1.73 6.14 10.23
C ASP A 62 -2.93 6.00 9.29
N ASP A 63 -4.12 5.77 9.83
CA ASP A 63 -5.35 5.74 9.03
C ASP A 63 -5.59 7.03 8.25
N ASP A 64 -6.39 6.93 7.18
CA ASP A 64 -6.67 8.02 6.25
C ASP A 64 -5.40 8.57 5.53
N THR A 65 -4.28 7.85 5.61
CA THR A 65 -3.06 8.18 4.86
C THR A 65 -3.13 7.59 3.45
N THR A 66 -2.71 8.38 2.47
CA THR A 66 -2.47 7.92 1.10
C THR A 66 -1.02 7.45 0.97
N PRO A 67 -0.72 6.14 1.01
CA PRO A 67 0.63 5.66 0.76
C PRO A 67 1.00 5.82 -0.72
N TYR A 68 2.30 5.95 -0.97
CA TYR A 68 2.84 5.98 -2.31
C TYR A 68 4.06 5.09 -2.39
N SER A 69 4.07 4.17 -3.35
CA SER A 69 5.17 3.22 -3.55
C SER A 69 6.48 3.91 -3.94
N HIS A 70 6.39 5.13 -4.48
CA HIS A 70 7.50 5.83 -5.16
C HIS A 70 8.18 4.97 -6.24
N HIS A 71 7.53 3.91 -6.70
CA HIS A 71 8.10 2.96 -7.61
C HIS A 71 7.77 3.34 -9.06
N GLU A 72 8.76 3.88 -9.76
CA GLU A 72 8.70 4.02 -11.20
C GLU A 72 9.09 2.69 -11.86
N CYS A 73 8.12 1.96 -12.37
CA CYS A 73 8.41 0.81 -13.22
C CYS A 73 8.98 1.34 -14.53
N ALA A 74 10.29 1.19 -14.74
CA ALA A 74 10.86 1.37 -16.07
C ALA A 74 10.21 0.33 -16.98
N ASP A 75 9.33 0.77 -17.88
CA ASP A 75 8.90 -0.01 -19.04
C ASP A 75 10.21 -0.46 -19.72
N ASP A 76 10.51 -1.76 -19.67
CA ASP A 76 11.70 -2.35 -20.27
C ASP A 76 11.50 -2.39 -21.81
N GLU A 77 11.37 -1.20 -22.41
CA GLU A 77 11.38 -0.96 -23.86
C GLU A 77 12.82 -0.65 -24.33
N ASP A 78 13.84 -1.25 -23.70
CA ASP A 78 15.24 -1.24 -24.18
C ASP A 78 15.91 -2.62 -24.08
N GLN A 79 15.21 -3.67 -24.54
CA GLN A 79 15.84 -4.93 -24.96
C GLN A 79 15.74 -5.10 -26.48
N GLY A 80 16.12 -4.05 -27.22
CA GLY A 80 16.21 -4.02 -28.68
C GLY A 80 17.63 -4.24 -29.19
N VAL A 81 18.10 -5.49 -29.15
CA VAL A 81 19.17 -6.12 -29.94
C VAL A 81 20.30 -5.23 -30.50
N ALA A 82 21.50 -5.33 -29.91
CA ALA A 82 22.73 -5.08 -30.66
C ALA A 82 23.00 -6.29 -31.56
N ALA A 83 22.70 -6.19 -32.85
CA ALA A 83 23.11 -7.11 -33.90
C ALA A 83 24.27 -6.53 -34.72
#